data_AF-A0A9K3J7X3-F1
#
_entry.id   AF-A0A9K3J7X3-F1
#
_cell.length_a   1.000
_cell.length_b   1.000
_cell.length_c   1.000
_cell.angle_alpha   90.00
_cell.angle_beta   90.00
_cell.angle_gamma   90.00
#
_symmetry.space_group_name_H-M   'P 1'
#
loop_
_entity.id
_entity.type
_entity.pdbx_description
1 polymer ?
#
loop_
_entity_poly.entity_id
_entity_poly.type
_entity_poly.pdbx_seq_one_letter_code
_entity_poly.pdbx_strand_id
1 'polypeptide(L)'
;MFAARSKITELEGNVAELTGKVEDAQAAKENVEVELAEVKAQLSGKDKDLIAKDVEIAELKRRLREQVDKSESLEIELEAEKGKAASAEEARQKAEEACAISLSALNVAQNNYAEAQGIVDTLMANSILNAGELDGAVAALIDASLAVGHRGGYLECAQHVEEVFGQAFDISHCSVTSEADAKLARTENAYNHLSLPVMDLVAKALEHDDWCQRLKAILDPPETFELSDEEEPAGNDGDGDCGQPDDDGDGDKHDDDDDGDGYE
;
A
#
# COMPACT_ATOMS: atom_id res chain seq x y z
N MET A 1 100.68 4.45 -109.81
CA MET A 1 100.10 3.36 -108.99
C MET A 1 100.00 3.67 -107.49
N PHE A 2 100.87 4.49 -106.90
CA PHE A 2 100.87 4.72 -105.44
C PHE A 2 99.65 5.52 -104.91
N ALA A 3 99.24 6.60 -105.58
CA ALA A 3 98.11 7.44 -105.13
C ALA A 3 96.75 6.71 -105.11
N ALA A 4 96.53 5.82 -106.08
CA ALA A 4 95.33 4.99 -106.11
C ALA A 4 95.31 3.97 -104.97
N ARG A 5 96.48 3.43 -104.58
CA ARG A 5 96.59 2.50 -103.44
C ARG A 5 96.29 3.19 -102.12
N SER A 6 96.84 4.39 -101.87
CA SER A 6 96.55 5.15 -100.64
C SER A 6 95.06 5.48 -100.48
N LYS A 7 94.37 5.81 -101.57
CA LYS A 7 92.94 6.13 -101.54
C LYS A 7 92.06 4.90 -101.33
N ILE A 8 92.50 3.73 -101.79
CA ILE A 8 91.85 2.44 -101.50
C ILE A 8 91.98 2.13 -100.00
N THR A 9 93.17 2.28 -99.42
CA THR A 9 93.39 2.03 -97.98
C THR A 9 92.60 2.99 -97.08
N GLU A 10 92.47 4.26 -97.49
CA GLU A 10 91.61 5.25 -96.80
C GLU A 10 90.12 4.90 -96.89
N LEU A 11 89.65 4.49 -98.08
CA LEU A 11 88.26 4.04 -98.26
C LEU A 11 87.97 2.75 -97.49
N GLU A 12 88.91 1.81 -97.44
CA GLU A 12 88.81 0.59 -96.62
C GLU A 12 88.72 0.92 -95.13
N GLY A 13 89.50 1.89 -94.64
CA GLY A 13 89.39 2.40 -93.27
C GLY A 13 88.02 3.02 -92.98
N ASN A 14 87.52 3.87 -93.90
CA ASN A 14 86.20 4.48 -93.76
C ASN A 14 85.06 3.46 -93.82
N VAL A 15 85.18 2.41 -94.65
CA VAL A 15 84.22 1.31 -94.72
C VAL A 15 84.21 0.51 -93.41
N ALA A 16 85.39 0.23 -92.83
CA ALA A 16 85.49 -0.44 -91.54
C ALA A 16 84.87 0.41 -90.41
N GLU A 17 85.14 1.72 -90.38
CA GLU A 17 84.56 2.64 -89.40
C GLU A 17 83.04 2.78 -89.53
N LEU A 18 82.53 2.92 -90.75
CA LEU A 18 81.08 2.98 -91.01
C LEU A 18 80.38 1.67 -90.67
N THR A 19 81.01 0.53 -90.93
CA THR A 19 80.47 -0.79 -90.58
C THR A 19 80.37 -0.93 -89.06
N GLY A 20 81.41 -0.56 -88.30
CA GLY A 20 81.36 -0.56 -86.84
C GLY A 20 80.28 0.36 -86.29
N LYS A 21 80.12 1.58 -86.84
CA LYS A 21 79.05 2.51 -86.45
C LYS A 21 77.64 1.96 -86.74
N VAL A 22 77.46 1.21 -87.83
CA VAL A 22 76.19 0.57 -88.16
C VAL A 22 75.89 -0.58 -87.21
N GLU A 23 76.89 -1.40 -86.87
CA GLU A 23 76.75 -2.49 -85.89
C GLU A 23 76.44 -1.95 -84.49
N ASP A 24 77.15 -0.90 -84.04
CA ASP A 24 76.89 -0.22 -82.77
C ASP A 24 75.49 0.41 -82.72
N ALA A 25 75.07 1.07 -83.80
CA ALA A 25 73.73 1.65 -83.91
C ALA A 25 72.64 0.56 -83.93
N GLN A 26 72.93 -0.59 -84.53
CA GLN A 26 72.02 -1.72 -84.57
C GLN A 26 71.88 -2.39 -83.20
N ALA A 27 72.99 -2.58 -82.48
CA ALA A 27 72.98 -3.08 -81.11
C ALA A 27 72.27 -2.10 -80.16
N ALA A 28 72.49 -0.79 -80.32
CA ALA A 28 71.78 0.24 -79.55
C ALA A 28 70.28 0.22 -79.83
N LYS A 29 69.86 0.05 -81.08
CA LYS A 29 68.45 -0.08 -81.46
C LYS A 29 67.80 -1.31 -80.81
N GLU A 30 68.46 -2.46 -80.88
CA GLU A 30 67.95 -3.72 -80.32
C GLU A 30 67.81 -3.62 -78.79
N ASN A 31 68.78 -2.98 -78.11
CA ASN A 31 68.70 -2.72 -76.68
C ASN A 31 67.51 -1.80 -76.32
N VAL A 32 67.29 -0.72 -77.08
CA VAL A 32 66.13 0.17 -76.89
C VAL A 32 64.80 -0.54 -77.13
N GLU A 33 64.72 -1.46 -78.11
CA GLU A 33 63.51 -2.25 -78.35
C GLU A 33 63.20 -3.22 -77.20
N VAL A 34 64.23 -3.81 -76.58
CA VAL A 34 64.09 -4.65 -75.38
C VAL A 34 63.59 -3.82 -74.19
N GLU A 35 64.19 -2.66 -73.92
CA GLU A 35 63.75 -1.76 -72.84
C GLU A 35 62.31 -1.28 -73.07
N LEU A 36 61.93 -0.96 -74.30
CA LEU A 36 60.56 -0.58 -74.66
C LEU A 36 59.56 -1.72 -74.38
N ALA A 37 59.92 -2.95 -74.73
CA ALA A 37 59.08 -4.12 -74.47
C ALA A 37 58.91 -4.38 -72.96
N GLU A 38 59.98 -4.21 -72.18
CA GLU A 38 59.94 -4.34 -70.73
C GLU A 38 59.06 -3.25 -70.08
N VAL A 39 59.25 -1.98 -70.46
CA VAL A 39 58.43 -0.86 -69.97
C VAL A 39 56.95 -1.09 -70.31
N LYS A 40 56.65 -1.59 -71.52
CA LYS A 40 55.28 -1.90 -71.95
C LYS A 40 54.67 -3.05 -71.12
N ALA A 41 55.45 -4.07 -70.80
CA ALA A 41 55.00 -5.17 -69.93
C ALA A 41 54.73 -4.66 -68.50
N GLN A 42 55.61 -3.83 -67.96
CA GLN A 42 55.42 -3.22 -66.64
C GLN A 42 54.17 -2.31 -66.59
N LEU A 43 53.96 -1.49 -67.63
CA LEU A 43 52.76 -0.64 -67.74
C LEU A 43 51.49 -1.49 -67.82
N SER A 44 51.48 -2.55 -68.64
CA SER A 44 50.33 -3.46 -68.71
C SER A 44 50.04 -4.16 -67.37
N GLY A 45 51.08 -4.49 -66.59
CA GLY A 45 50.92 -5.02 -65.23
C GLY A 45 50.26 -4.01 -64.30
N LYS A 46 50.78 -2.77 -64.27
CA LYS A 46 50.24 -1.68 -63.45
C LYS A 46 48.80 -1.33 -63.83
N ASP A 47 48.45 -1.34 -65.11
CA ASP A 47 47.07 -1.08 -65.56
C ASP A 47 46.09 -2.15 -65.04
N LYS A 48 46.50 -3.43 -65.05
CA LYS A 48 45.67 -4.52 -64.48
C LYS A 48 45.50 -4.36 -62.97
N ASP A 49 46.57 -4.00 -62.26
CA ASP A 49 46.52 -3.77 -60.81
C ASP A 49 45.64 -2.56 -60.45
N LEU A 50 45.68 -1.49 -61.25
CA LEU A 50 44.81 -0.33 -61.08
C LEU A 50 43.34 -0.72 -61.25
N ILE A 51 43.01 -1.49 -62.30
CA ILE A 51 41.63 -1.98 -62.51
C ILE A 51 41.18 -2.84 -61.33
N ALA A 52 42.03 -3.73 -60.81
CA ALA A 52 41.69 -4.55 -59.65
C ALA A 52 41.41 -3.71 -58.39
N LYS A 53 42.23 -2.67 -58.15
CA LYS A 53 42.03 -1.74 -57.04
C LYS A 53 40.77 -0.91 -57.19
N ASP A 54 40.44 -0.47 -58.41
CA ASP A 54 39.20 0.28 -58.66
C ASP A 54 37.96 -0.57 -58.35
N VAL A 55 37.99 -1.87 -58.67
CA VAL A 55 36.92 -2.82 -58.30
C VAL A 55 36.83 -2.97 -56.78
N GLU A 56 37.95 -3.16 -56.08
CA GLU A 56 37.96 -3.27 -54.62
C GLU A 56 37.42 -1.99 -53.94
N ILE A 57 37.83 -0.82 -54.42
CA ILE A 57 37.31 0.47 -53.93
C ILE A 57 35.80 0.57 -54.14
N ALA A 58 35.28 0.11 -55.28
CA ALA A 58 33.84 0.11 -55.54
C ALA A 58 33.07 -0.82 -54.58
N GLU A 59 33.61 -2.00 -54.30
CA GLU A 59 33.01 -2.93 -53.34
C GLU A 59 33.05 -2.40 -51.91
N LEU A 60 34.18 -1.83 -51.47
CA LEU A 60 34.30 -1.21 -50.15
C LEU A 60 33.33 -0.04 -49.99
N LYS A 61 33.17 0.80 -51.01
CA LYS A 61 32.17 1.88 -51.02
C LYS A 61 30.73 1.34 -50.96
N ARG A 62 30.45 0.20 -51.59
CA ARG A 62 29.14 -0.46 -51.49
C ARG A 62 28.88 -0.96 -50.06
N ARG A 63 29.81 -1.72 -49.47
CA ARG A 63 29.68 -2.24 -48.10
C ARG A 63 29.56 -1.14 -47.05
N LEU A 64 30.30 -0.04 -47.23
CA LEU A 64 30.22 1.11 -46.33
C LEU A 64 28.82 1.74 -46.36
N ARG A 65 28.22 1.91 -47.54
CA ARG A 65 26.85 2.42 -47.66
C ARG A 65 25.83 1.48 -47.01
N GLU A 66 25.93 0.18 -47.25
CA GLU A 66 25.06 -0.82 -46.61
C GLU A 66 25.17 -0.81 -45.07
N GLN A 67 26.37 -0.58 -44.54
CA GLN A 67 26.58 -0.40 -43.10
C GLN A 67 25.94 0.88 -42.58
N VAL A 68 26.05 2.00 -43.31
CA VAL A 68 25.41 3.27 -42.97
C VAL A 68 23.89 3.11 -42.94
N ASP A 69 23.30 2.57 -44.01
CA ASP A 69 21.85 2.35 -44.10
C ASP A 69 21.34 1.44 -42.96
N LYS A 70 22.09 0.38 -42.64
CA LYS A 70 21.78 -0.50 -41.51
C LYS A 70 21.86 0.23 -40.17
N SER A 71 22.87 1.08 -39.97
CA SER A 71 23.03 1.84 -38.73
C SER A 71 21.91 2.85 -38.53
N GLU A 72 21.51 3.56 -39.59
CA GLU A 72 20.39 4.50 -39.57
C GLU A 72 19.06 3.78 -39.26
N SER A 73 18.84 2.60 -39.85
CA SER A 73 17.65 1.79 -39.55
C SER A 73 17.58 1.38 -38.08
N LEU A 74 18.71 0.97 -37.49
CA LEU A 74 18.76 0.58 -36.08
C LEU A 74 18.56 1.77 -35.14
N GLU A 75 19.04 2.96 -35.51
CA GLU A 75 18.82 4.17 -34.72
C GLU A 75 17.33 4.55 -34.67
N ILE A 76 16.62 4.43 -35.79
CA ILE A 76 15.18 4.66 -35.86
C ILE A 76 14.42 3.65 -34.99
N GLU A 77 14.77 2.36 -35.06
CA GLU A 77 14.15 1.31 -34.23
C GLU A 77 14.40 1.56 -32.74
N LEU A 78 15.63 1.93 -32.38
CA LEU A 78 16.00 2.23 -30.99
C LEU A 78 15.19 3.42 -30.46
N GLU A 79 15.04 4.49 -31.24
CA GLU A 79 14.28 5.66 -30.83
C GLU A 79 12.78 5.36 -30.70
N ALA A 80 12.22 4.57 -31.62
CA ALA A 80 10.85 4.10 -31.51
C ALA A 80 10.63 3.27 -30.24
N GLU A 81 11.59 2.39 -29.89
CA GLU A 81 11.49 1.56 -28.70
C GLU A 81 11.65 2.36 -27.41
N LYS A 82 12.54 3.37 -27.38
CA LYS A 82 12.60 4.33 -26.27
C LYS A 82 11.29 5.08 -26.08
N GLY A 83 10.64 5.49 -27.17
CA GLY A 83 9.32 6.13 -27.13
C GLY A 83 8.25 5.23 -26.50
N LYS A 84 8.24 3.94 -26.86
CA LYS A 84 7.34 2.96 -26.23
C LYS A 84 7.65 2.74 -24.76
N ALA A 85 8.93 2.61 -24.41
CA ALA A 85 9.35 2.44 -23.02
C ALA A 85 8.95 3.64 -22.15
N ALA A 86 9.14 4.87 -22.64
CA ALA A 86 8.71 6.07 -21.94
C ALA A 86 7.18 6.13 -21.75
N SER A 87 6.41 5.76 -22.79
CA SER A 87 4.95 5.71 -22.69
C SER A 87 4.46 4.62 -21.72
N ALA A 88 5.10 3.46 -21.71
CA ALA A 88 4.78 2.38 -20.78
C ALA A 88 5.09 2.77 -19.33
N GLU A 89 6.20 3.48 -19.11
CA GLU A 89 6.59 3.98 -17.80
C GLU A 89 5.63 5.05 -17.29
N GLU A 90 5.20 5.99 -18.14
CA GLU A 90 4.17 6.97 -17.78
C GLU A 90 2.83 6.30 -17.40
N ALA A 91 2.44 5.26 -18.15
CA ALA A 91 1.24 4.48 -17.83
C ALA A 91 1.38 3.72 -16.50
N ARG A 92 2.57 3.16 -16.21
CA ARG A 92 2.87 2.51 -14.92
C ARG A 92 2.76 3.50 -13.77
N GLN A 93 3.36 4.68 -13.90
CA GLN A 93 3.30 5.71 -12.87
C GLN A 93 1.85 6.15 -12.58
N LYS A 94 1.03 6.38 -13.61
CA LYS A 94 -0.39 6.71 -13.44
C LYS A 94 -1.17 5.59 -12.72
N ALA A 95 -0.86 4.33 -13.03
CA ALA A 95 -1.49 3.20 -12.35
C ALA A 95 -1.06 3.12 -10.88
N GLU A 96 0.21 3.37 -10.57
CA GLU A 96 0.73 3.42 -9.20
C GLU A 96 0.08 4.55 -8.38
N GLU A 97 -0.05 5.74 -8.95
CA GLU A 97 -0.74 6.87 -8.32
C GLU A 97 -2.22 6.54 -8.06
N ALA A 98 -2.92 5.92 -9.01
CA ALA A 98 -4.30 5.49 -8.83
C ALA A 98 -4.44 4.41 -7.74
N CYS A 99 -3.50 3.47 -7.67
CA CYS A 99 -3.43 2.48 -6.60
C CYS A 99 -3.19 3.14 -5.23
N ALA A 100 -2.29 4.10 -5.13
CA ALA A 100 -2.01 4.83 -3.89
C ALA A 100 -3.24 5.60 -3.39
N ILE A 101 -3.96 6.29 -4.29
CA ILE A 101 -5.22 6.98 -3.96
C ILE A 101 -6.27 5.98 -3.47
N SER A 102 -6.42 4.85 -4.18
CA SER A 102 -7.39 3.81 -3.81
C SER A 102 -7.09 3.21 -2.44
N LEU A 103 -5.82 2.97 -2.12
CA LEU A 103 -5.39 2.46 -0.83
C LEU A 103 -5.65 3.47 0.30
N SER A 104 -5.37 4.76 0.06
CA SER A 104 -5.68 5.83 1.01
C SER A 104 -7.19 5.94 1.27
N ALA A 105 -8.02 5.89 0.22
CA ALA A 105 -9.47 5.92 0.35
C ALA A 105 -10.01 4.71 1.13
N LEU A 106 -9.44 3.51 0.89
CA LEU A 106 -9.78 2.32 1.65
C LEU A 106 -9.44 2.46 3.14
N ASN A 107 -8.26 3.00 3.46
CA ASN A 107 -7.85 3.21 4.84
C ASN A 107 -8.78 4.19 5.58
N VAL A 108 -9.19 5.29 4.91
CA VAL A 108 -10.18 6.22 5.46
C VAL A 108 -11.52 5.51 5.70
N ALA A 109 -11.99 4.71 4.75
CA ALA A 109 -13.25 3.97 4.92
C ALA A 109 -13.18 2.96 6.07
N GLN A 110 -12.06 2.26 6.25
CA GLN A 110 -11.84 1.32 7.35
C GLN A 110 -11.82 2.02 8.72
N ASN A 111 -11.13 3.15 8.82
CA ASN A 111 -11.10 3.94 10.05
C ASN A 111 -12.49 4.47 10.41
N ASN A 112 -13.21 5.03 9.44
CA ASN A 112 -14.57 5.52 9.66
C ASN A 112 -15.52 4.39 10.08
N TYR A 113 -15.36 3.19 9.52
CA TYR A 113 -16.15 2.02 9.94
C TYR A 113 -15.85 1.64 11.38
N ALA A 114 -14.57 1.59 11.77
CA ALA A 114 -14.18 1.26 13.14
C ALA A 114 -14.70 2.29 14.16
N GLU A 115 -14.63 3.58 13.82
CA GLU A 115 -15.19 4.66 14.65
C GLU A 115 -16.72 4.54 14.76
N ALA A 116 -17.42 4.35 13.65
CA ALA A 116 -18.88 4.19 13.64
C ALA A 116 -19.32 2.96 14.46
N GLN A 117 -18.58 1.85 14.36
CA GLN A 117 -18.84 0.66 15.18
C GLN A 117 -18.74 0.99 16.67
N GLY A 118 -17.68 1.69 17.10
CA GLY A 118 -17.50 2.07 18.51
C GLY A 118 -18.62 2.98 19.03
N ILE A 119 -19.10 3.91 18.21
CA ILE A 119 -20.26 4.76 18.55
C ILE A 119 -21.52 3.91 18.71
N VAL A 120 -21.80 3.02 17.76
CA VAL A 120 -22.99 2.14 17.81
C VAL A 120 -22.93 1.23 19.03
N ASP A 121 -21.79 0.61 19.32
CA ASP A 121 -21.62 -0.26 20.49
C ASP A 121 -21.89 0.50 21.79
N THR A 122 -21.41 1.75 21.89
CA THR A 122 -21.64 2.62 23.05
C THR A 122 -23.13 2.97 23.20
N LEU A 123 -23.80 3.38 22.11
CA LEU A 123 -25.21 3.74 22.16
C LEU A 123 -26.11 2.53 22.43
N MET A 124 -25.76 1.36 21.89
CA MET A 124 -26.43 0.07 22.18
C MET A 124 -26.32 -0.27 23.66
N ALA A 125 -25.12 -0.18 24.23
CA ALA A 125 -24.89 -0.43 25.65
C ALA A 125 -25.72 0.54 26.52
N ASN A 126 -25.71 1.83 26.21
CA ASN A 126 -26.50 2.82 26.93
C ASN A 126 -28.01 2.55 26.84
N SER A 127 -28.51 2.17 25.65
CA SER A 127 -29.93 1.84 25.47
C SER A 127 -30.35 0.60 26.26
N ILE A 128 -29.47 -0.39 26.38
CA ILE A 128 -29.70 -1.59 27.21
C ILE A 128 -29.67 -1.23 28.71
N LEU A 129 -28.67 -0.47 29.15
CA LEU A 129 -28.50 -0.10 30.55
C LEU A 129 -29.61 0.83 31.06
N ASN A 130 -30.20 1.64 30.18
CA ASN A 130 -31.32 2.53 30.51
C ASN A 130 -32.70 1.92 30.21
N ALA A 131 -32.78 0.62 29.90
CA ALA A 131 -34.06 -0.03 29.63
C ALA A 131 -34.83 -0.25 30.94
N GLY A 132 -36.03 0.32 31.05
CA GLY A 132 -36.87 0.18 32.25
C GLY A 132 -37.25 -1.26 32.57
N GLU A 133 -37.27 -2.16 31.57
CA GLU A 133 -37.47 -3.60 31.78
C GLU A 133 -36.29 -4.24 32.51
N LEU A 134 -35.05 -3.77 32.25
CA LEU A 134 -33.86 -4.22 32.96
C LEU A 134 -33.89 -3.73 34.41
N ASP A 135 -34.19 -2.45 34.63
CA ASP A 135 -34.34 -1.87 35.97
C ASP A 135 -35.39 -2.62 36.80
N GLY A 136 -36.56 -2.88 36.20
CA GLY A 136 -37.63 -3.62 36.87
C GLY A 136 -37.25 -5.06 37.20
N ALA A 137 -36.55 -5.76 36.31
CA ALA A 137 -36.08 -7.12 36.55
C ALA A 137 -35.01 -7.17 37.64
N VAL A 138 -34.06 -6.23 37.64
CA VAL A 138 -33.02 -6.11 38.67
C VAL A 138 -33.64 -5.76 40.02
N ALA A 139 -34.57 -4.81 40.08
CA ALA A 139 -35.27 -4.45 41.32
C ALA A 139 -36.03 -5.66 41.91
N ALA A 140 -36.77 -6.40 41.08
CA ALA A 140 -37.48 -7.60 41.51
C ALA A 140 -36.52 -8.70 42.02
N LEU A 141 -35.35 -8.83 41.40
CA LEU A 141 -34.31 -9.78 41.82
C LEU A 141 -33.70 -9.37 43.17
N ILE A 142 -33.40 -8.09 43.38
CA ILE A 142 -32.92 -7.54 44.65
C ILE A 142 -33.95 -7.79 45.75
N ASP A 143 -35.22 -7.45 45.53
CA ASP A 143 -36.30 -7.66 46.50
C ASP A 143 -36.47 -9.13 46.87
N ALA A 144 -36.42 -10.04 45.89
CA ALA A 144 -36.52 -11.47 46.14
C ALA A 144 -35.30 -12.01 46.91
N SER A 145 -34.11 -11.52 46.58
CA SER A 145 -32.85 -11.89 47.25
C SER A 145 -32.85 -11.43 48.71
N LEU A 146 -33.29 -10.18 48.96
CA LEU A 146 -33.45 -9.64 50.32
C LEU A 146 -34.48 -10.43 51.12
N ALA A 147 -35.60 -10.83 50.51
CA ALA A 147 -36.60 -11.66 51.16
C ALA A 147 -36.02 -13.04 51.57
N VAL A 148 -35.25 -13.69 50.70
CA VAL A 148 -34.57 -14.95 51.05
C VAL A 148 -33.56 -14.75 52.17
N GLY A 149 -32.76 -13.68 52.13
CA GLY A 149 -31.81 -13.34 53.18
C GLY A 149 -32.48 -13.10 54.54
N HIS A 150 -33.54 -12.28 54.57
CA HIS A 150 -34.32 -12.04 55.79
C HIS A 150 -34.93 -13.34 56.33
N ARG A 151 -35.48 -14.19 55.46
CA ARG A 151 -36.00 -15.50 55.87
C ARG A 151 -34.91 -16.36 56.51
N GLY A 152 -33.75 -16.46 55.87
CA GLY A 152 -32.60 -17.21 56.38
C GLY A 152 -32.20 -16.74 57.78
N GLY A 153 -32.06 -15.43 57.99
CA GLY A 153 -31.76 -14.85 59.29
C GLY A 153 -32.82 -15.15 60.36
N TYR A 154 -34.11 -15.05 60.02
CA TYR A 154 -35.19 -15.41 60.96
C TYR A 154 -35.15 -16.89 61.35
N LEU A 155 -34.88 -17.79 60.39
CA LEU A 155 -34.77 -19.22 60.67
C LEU A 155 -33.57 -19.54 61.55
N GLU A 156 -32.44 -18.88 61.35
CA GLU A 156 -31.26 -19.01 62.20
C GLU A 156 -31.54 -18.53 63.63
N CYS A 157 -32.20 -17.38 63.79
CA CYS A 157 -32.62 -16.89 65.11
C CYS A 157 -33.60 -17.84 65.79
N ALA A 158 -34.61 -18.34 65.06
CA ALA A 158 -35.56 -19.32 65.58
C ALA A 158 -34.83 -20.58 66.06
N GLN A 159 -33.90 -21.11 65.26
CA GLN A 159 -33.09 -22.27 65.62
C GLN A 159 -32.29 -22.03 66.91
N HIS A 160 -31.61 -20.89 67.07
CA HIS A 160 -30.88 -20.59 68.30
C HIS A 160 -31.80 -20.55 69.54
N VAL A 161 -33.01 -20.01 69.40
CA VAL A 161 -34.00 -19.99 70.50
C VAL A 161 -34.48 -21.40 70.81
N GLU A 162 -34.76 -22.22 69.80
CA GLU A 162 -35.15 -23.62 69.97
C GLU A 162 -34.07 -24.43 70.70
N GLU A 163 -32.80 -24.23 70.35
CA GLU A 163 -31.65 -24.90 70.97
C GLU A 163 -31.50 -24.53 72.46
N VAL A 164 -31.73 -23.27 72.83
CA VAL A 164 -31.62 -22.79 74.22
C VAL A 164 -32.77 -23.28 75.09
N PHE A 165 -34.00 -23.26 74.57
CA PHE A 165 -35.20 -23.55 75.35
C PHE A 165 -35.70 -25.01 75.22
N GLY A 166 -35.16 -25.78 74.26
CA GLY A 166 -35.53 -27.18 74.04
C GLY A 166 -36.96 -27.38 73.54
N GLN A 167 -37.58 -26.33 72.97
CA GLN A 167 -38.94 -26.32 72.46
C GLN A 167 -38.98 -25.61 71.10
N ALA A 168 -39.79 -26.13 70.17
CA ALA A 168 -40.00 -25.53 68.86
C ALA A 168 -40.54 -24.09 68.97
N PHE A 169 -39.96 -23.18 68.19
CA PHE A 169 -40.29 -21.78 68.15
C PHE A 169 -41.32 -21.54 67.03
N ASP A 170 -42.38 -20.82 67.35
CA ASP A 170 -43.45 -20.56 66.37
C ASP A 170 -43.02 -19.50 65.35
N ILE A 171 -42.68 -19.97 64.15
CA ILE A 171 -42.32 -19.12 63.01
C ILE A 171 -43.52 -18.71 62.15
N SER A 172 -44.75 -19.05 62.54
CA SER A 172 -45.96 -18.74 61.76
C SER A 172 -46.24 -17.23 61.65
N HIS A 173 -45.69 -16.43 62.56
CA HIS A 173 -45.77 -14.97 62.56
C HIS A 173 -44.59 -14.29 61.84
N CYS A 174 -43.72 -15.05 61.16
CA CYS A 174 -42.66 -14.45 60.36
C CYS A 174 -43.27 -13.62 59.21
N SER A 175 -42.83 -12.37 59.09
CA SER A 175 -43.25 -11.48 58.00
C SER A 175 -42.74 -11.94 56.63
N VAL A 176 -41.85 -12.93 56.60
CA VAL A 176 -41.23 -13.46 55.39
C VAL A 176 -41.76 -14.86 55.09
N THR A 177 -42.35 -14.99 53.90
CA THR A 177 -43.06 -16.20 53.48
C THR A 177 -42.11 -17.38 53.21
N SER A 178 -42.57 -18.62 53.40
CA SER A 178 -41.85 -19.83 52.98
C SER A 178 -41.65 -19.95 51.46
N GLU A 179 -42.32 -19.10 50.67
CA GLU A 179 -42.21 -19.06 49.21
C GLU A 179 -41.05 -18.19 48.71
N ALA A 180 -40.26 -17.56 49.60
CA ALA A 180 -39.19 -16.64 49.22
C ALA A 180 -38.19 -17.28 48.24
N ASP A 181 -37.75 -18.52 48.50
CA ASP A 181 -36.81 -19.25 47.64
C ASP A 181 -37.42 -19.55 46.25
N ALA A 182 -38.70 -19.94 46.20
CA ALA A 182 -39.41 -20.17 44.95
C ALA A 182 -39.66 -18.86 44.18
N LYS A 183 -39.85 -17.75 44.89
CA LYS A 183 -39.95 -16.41 44.29
C LYS A 183 -38.61 -15.98 43.68
N LEU A 184 -37.50 -16.18 44.40
CA LEU A 184 -36.15 -15.89 43.90
C LEU A 184 -35.84 -16.69 42.62
N ALA A 185 -36.09 -18.00 42.62
CA ALA A 185 -35.89 -18.84 41.44
C ALA A 185 -36.73 -18.38 40.23
N ARG A 186 -37.98 -17.91 40.47
CA ARG A 186 -38.83 -17.35 39.40
C ARG A 186 -38.29 -16.02 38.87
N THR A 187 -37.81 -15.13 39.75
CA THR A 187 -37.25 -13.83 39.33
C THR A 187 -35.91 -13.98 38.63
N GLU A 188 -35.05 -14.90 39.07
CA GLU A 188 -33.80 -15.26 38.37
C GLU A 188 -34.09 -15.79 36.96
N ASN A 189 -35.08 -16.68 36.84
CA ASN A 189 -35.49 -17.18 35.53
C ASN A 189 -35.99 -16.04 34.63
N ALA A 190 -36.81 -15.13 35.18
CA ALA A 190 -37.30 -13.96 34.44
C ALA A 190 -36.17 -13.03 33.98
N TYR A 191 -35.17 -12.76 34.84
CA TYR A 191 -34.01 -11.94 34.50
C TYR A 191 -33.15 -12.58 33.40
N ASN A 192 -32.84 -13.87 33.52
CA ASN A 192 -32.00 -14.59 32.54
C ASN A 192 -32.63 -14.71 31.14
N HIS A 193 -33.96 -14.59 31.04
CA HIS A 193 -34.69 -14.63 29.78
C HIS A 193 -35.33 -13.27 29.45
N LEU A 194 -34.80 -12.19 30.03
CA LEU A 194 -35.28 -10.84 29.77
C LEU A 194 -35.12 -10.51 28.28
N SER A 195 -36.22 -10.15 27.64
CA SER A 195 -36.23 -9.64 26.28
C SER A 195 -36.31 -8.13 26.34
N LEU A 196 -35.30 -7.46 25.78
CA LEU A 196 -35.25 -6.01 25.70
C LEU A 196 -35.81 -5.55 24.35
N PRO A 197 -36.87 -4.73 24.31
CA PRO A 197 -37.49 -4.29 23.05
C PRO A 197 -36.52 -3.59 22.10
N VAL A 198 -35.47 -2.94 22.62
CA VAL A 198 -34.43 -2.30 21.81
C VAL A 198 -33.77 -3.28 20.83
N MET A 199 -33.57 -4.54 21.22
CA MET A 199 -32.94 -5.55 20.37
C MET A 199 -33.82 -5.91 19.17
N ASP A 200 -35.13 -6.03 19.38
CA ASP A 200 -36.10 -6.28 18.32
C ASP A 200 -36.29 -5.07 17.41
N LEU A 201 -36.25 -3.85 17.97
CA LEU A 201 -36.35 -2.61 17.21
C LEU A 201 -35.13 -2.40 16.30
N VAL A 202 -33.93 -2.71 16.81
CA VAL A 202 -32.68 -2.69 16.01
C VAL A 202 -32.76 -3.72 14.88
N ALA A 203 -33.16 -4.96 15.17
CA ALA A 203 -33.30 -5.99 14.14
C ALA A 203 -34.29 -5.58 13.04
N LYS A 204 -35.46 -5.04 13.40
CA LYS A 204 -36.43 -4.52 12.44
C LYS A 204 -35.92 -3.31 11.66
N ALA A 205 -35.17 -2.42 12.30
CA ALA A 205 -34.61 -1.25 11.63
C ALA A 205 -33.63 -1.65 10.51
N LEU A 206 -32.85 -2.72 10.72
CA LEU A 206 -31.90 -3.25 9.74
C LEU A 206 -32.56 -3.88 8.51
N GLU A 207 -33.86 -4.21 8.55
CA GLU A 207 -34.61 -4.74 7.41
C GLU A 207 -35.00 -3.64 6.39
N HIS A 208 -34.83 -2.36 6.73
CA HIS A 208 -35.26 -1.24 5.92
C HIS A 208 -34.10 -0.52 5.20
N ASP A 209 -34.39 0.07 4.04
CA ASP A 209 -33.38 0.81 3.24
C ASP A 209 -32.85 2.07 3.97
N ASP A 210 -33.65 2.66 4.86
CA ASP A 210 -33.34 3.83 5.69
C ASP A 210 -32.82 3.45 7.09
N TRP A 211 -32.24 2.25 7.23
CA TRP A 211 -31.77 1.70 8.50
C TRP A 211 -30.90 2.65 9.33
N CYS A 212 -29.98 3.43 8.72
CA CYS A 212 -29.14 4.39 9.44
C CYS A 212 -29.96 5.42 10.23
N GLN A 213 -31.00 5.97 9.62
CA GLN A 213 -31.84 7.00 10.25
C GLN A 213 -32.69 6.39 11.36
N ARG A 214 -33.18 5.17 11.14
CA ARG A 214 -33.97 4.42 12.12
C ARG A 214 -33.14 4.03 13.34
N LEU A 215 -31.94 3.49 13.14
CA LEU A 215 -31.04 3.14 14.23
C LEU A 215 -30.67 4.38 15.04
N LYS A 216 -30.40 5.51 14.38
CA LYS A 216 -30.14 6.76 15.08
C LYS A 216 -31.31 7.18 15.96
N ALA A 217 -32.55 7.13 15.45
CA ALA A 217 -33.74 7.48 16.23
C ALA A 217 -34.01 6.52 17.40
N ILE A 218 -33.58 5.26 17.29
CA ILE A 218 -33.76 4.24 18.34
C ILE A 218 -32.69 4.37 19.43
N LEU A 219 -31.42 4.57 19.04
CA LEU A 219 -30.25 4.52 19.92
C LEU A 219 -29.87 5.89 20.49
N ASP A 220 -30.30 6.96 19.85
CA ASP A 220 -30.12 8.35 20.26
C ASP A 220 -31.47 9.07 20.15
N PRO A 221 -32.46 8.69 20.99
CA PRO A 221 -33.77 9.31 20.98
C PRO A 221 -33.63 10.79 21.34
N PRO A 222 -34.27 11.72 20.58
CA PRO A 222 -34.14 13.14 20.85
C PRO A 222 -34.62 13.45 22.26
N GLU A 223 -33.82 14.20 23.03
CA GLU A 223 -34.23 14.74 24.33
C GLU A 223 -35.57 15.47 24.16
N THR A 224 -36.65 14.83 24.58
CA THR A 224 -37.89 15.55 24.86
C THR A 224 -37.61 16.33 26.14
N PHE A 225 -37.25 17.61 25.99
CA PHE A 225 -37.34 18.56 27.08
C PHE A 225 -38.76 18.50 27.65
N GLU A 226 -38.94 17.76 28.74
CA GLU A 226 -40.10 17.90 29.60
C GLU A 226 -39.98 19.28 30.26
N LEU A 227 -40.52 20.29 29.58
CA LEU A 227 -40.92 21.53 30.24
C LEU A 227 -42.12 21.19 31.14
N SER A 228 -41.86 20.58 32.30
CA SER A 228 -42.80 20.60 33.41
C SER A 228 -42.73 21.99 34.03
N ASP A 229 -43.57 22.85 33.48
CA ASP A 229 -43.97 24.15 33.99
C ASP A 229 -44.89 23.90 35.20
N GLU A 230 -44.30 23.57 36.37
CA GLU A 230 -44.98 23.65 37.68
C GLU A 230 -44.04 24.34 38.68
N GLU A 231 -43.98 25.66 38.55
CA GLU A 231 -43.58 26.57 39.62
C GLU A 231 -44.71 26.61 40.67
N GLU A 232 -44.60 25.82 41.74
CA GLU A 232 -45.36 26.08 42.98
C GLU A 232 -44.50 26.87 43.99
N PRO A 233 -45.06 27.90 44.63
CA PRO A 233 -44.29 28.96 45.27
C PRO A 233 -43.76 28.58 46.66
N ALA A 234 -42.67 29.25 47.00
CA ALA A 234 -41.96 29.21 48.27
C ALA A 234 -42.87 29.22 49.51
N GLY A 235 -42.74 28.18 50.34
CA GLY A 235 -43.13 28.16 51.74
C GLY A 235 -41.89 28.19 52.62
N ASN A 236 -41.56 29.37 53.12
CA ASN A 236 -40.62 29.59 54.22
C ASN A 236 -41.18 28.96 55.51
N ASP A 237 -40.33 28.29 56.30
CA ASP A 237 -40.17 28.51 57.75
C ASP A 237 -39.30 27.38 58.38
N GLY A 238 -38.16 27.76 58.98
CA GLY A 238 -37.73 27.15 60.24
C GLY A 238 -36.41 26.39 60.29
N ASP A 239 -35.30 27.14 60.32
CA ASP A 239 -34.08 26.97 61.12
C ASP A 239 -33.72 25.60 61.72
N GLY A 240 -32.50 25.15 61.42
CA GLY A 240 -31.81 24.04 62.07
C GLY A 240 -30.32 24.00 61.75
N ASP A 241 -29.61 25.06 62.13
CA ASP A 241 -28.15 25.16 62.26
C ASP A 241 -27.50 23.90 62.88
N CYS A 242 -26.52 23.31 62.19
CA CYS A 242 -25.11 23.31 62.63
C CYS A 242 -24.19 22.46 61.72
N GLY A 243 -23.02 23.01 61.38
CA GLY A 243 -21.84 22.22 61.01
C GLY A 243 -21.21 22.53 59.65
N GLN A 244 -20.25 23.45 59.64
CA GLN A 244 -19.31 23.76 58.56
C GLN A 244 -18.26 22.62 58.31
N PRO A 245 -17.39 22.76 57.29
CA PRO A 245 -16.87 21.69 56.46
C PRO A 245 -15.42 21.30 56.79
N ASP A 246 -15.02 20.12 56.34
CA ASP A 246 -13.63 19.74 56.04
C ASP A 246 -13.70 19.27 54.57
N ASP A 247 -13.28 20.01 53.54
CA ASP A 247 -11.94 20.51 53.21
C ASP A 247 -10.82 19.53 53.56
N ASP A 248 -10.58 18.59 52.64
CA ASP A 248 -9.26 18.03 52.37
C ASP A 248 -9.19 17.73 50.87
N GLY A 249 -8.93 18.77 50.10
CA GLY A 249 -8.25 18.61 48.83
C GLY A 249 -6.78 18.35 49.11
N ASP A 250 -6.28 17.18 48.70
CA ASP A 250 -4.88 17.08 48.30
C ASP A 250 -4.80 16.24 47.04
N GLY A 251 -4.31 16.88 46.00
CA GLY A 251 -4.07 16.26 44.71
C GLY A 251 -2.69 15.65 44.70
N ASP A 252 -2.55 14.52 44.03
CA ASP A 252 -1.31 14.21 43.34
C ASP A 252 -1.63 13.46 42.05
N LYS A 253 -1.59 14.23 40.95
CA LYS A 253 -1.20 13.71 39.65
C LYS A 253 0.29 13.96 39.53
N HIS A 254 1.05 12.88 39.44
CA HIS A 254 2.29 12.87 38.68
C HIS A 254 2.38 11.52 37.95
N ASP A 255 2.10 11.59 36.65
CA ASP A 255 2.71 10.74 35.64
C ASP A 255 4.22 11.03 35.65
N ASP A 256 5.06 9.99 35.62
CA ASP A 256 6.42 10.02 35.09
C ASP A 256 6.85 8.57 34.76
N ASP A 257 6.75 8.25 33.47
CA ASP A 257 7.75 7.60 32.61
C ASP A 257 8.45 6.32 33.10
N ASP A 258 7.94 5.18 32.61
CA ASP A 258 8.66 3.90 32.52
C ASP A 258 9.20 3.72 31.09
N ASP A 259 10.36 4.33 30.81
CA ASP A 259 11.13 4.10 29.58
C ASP A 259 12.38 3.27 29.88
N GLY A 260 12.18 1.96 29.85
CA GLY A 260 12.83 1.08 28.87
C GLY A 260 14.30 1.31 28.55
N ASP A 261 15.12 0.58 29.28
CA ASP A 261 16.48 0.14 29.00
C ASP A 261 16.68 -0.49 27.60
N GLY A 262 17.37 0.23 26.71
CA GLY A 262 17.80 -0.23 25.39
C GLY A 262 19.30 0.04 25.14
N TYR A 263 20.09 -1.00 25.39
CA TYR A 263 21.50 -1.24 25.09
C TYR A 263 22.06 -0.62 23.77
N GLU A 264 23.27 -0.03 23.86
CA GLU A 264 24.26 0.04 22.76
C GLU A 264 25.22 -1.15 22.84
#